data_AF-A0A4S0JY63-F1
#
_entry.id   AF-A0A4S0JY63-F1
#
_cell.length_a   1.000
_cell.length_b   1.000
_cell.length_c   1.000
_cell.angle_alpha   90.00
_cell.angle_beta   90.00
_cell.angle_gamma   90.00
#
_symmetry.space_group_name_H-M   'P 1'
#
loop_
_entity.id
_entity.type
_entity.pdbx_description
1 polymer ?
#
loop_
_entity_poly.entity_id
_entity_poly.type
_entity_poly.pdbx_seq_one_letter_code
_entity_poly.pdbx_strand_id
1 'polypeptide(L)'
;GSVVDRRDVAADGQVQLSGVARAEGRSVFQLRLLDADGHGVDSVPVPQQTLPAAPLRLRVRAGAPGPELKYLRRWAADAGIHVQVQADVGAGVSVGDGALPLDAESLARID
;
A
#
# COMPACT_ATOMS: atom_id res chain seq x y z
N GLY A 1 -17.81 16.51 -2.27
CA GLY A 1 -16.75 15.96 -1.40
C GLY A 1 -17.37 15.56 -0.07
N SER A 2 -16.83 14.56 0.60
CA SER A 2 -17.22 14.20 1.96
C SER A 2 -16.36 14.96 2.98
N VAL A 3 -16.93 15.27 4.15
CA VAL A 3 -16.15 15.74 5.29
C VAL A 3 -15.34 14.56 5.83
N VAL A 4 -14.03 14.72 5.95
CA VAL A 4 -13.12 13.66 6.43
C VAL A 4 -12.75 13.83 7.91
N ASP A 5 -12.75 15.06 8.41
CA ASP A 5 -12.52 15.38 9.82
C ASP A 5 -13.10 16.76 10.13
N ARG A 6 -13.42 17.01 11.41
CA ARG A 6 -13.88 18.29 11.94
C ARG A 6 -13.46 18.40 13.39
N ARG A 7 -12.89 19.55 13.75
CA ARG A 7 -12.47 19.89 15.10
C ARG A 7 -12.78 21.34 15.39
N ASP A 8 -13.06 21.63 16.66
CA ASP A 8 -13.07 23.00 17.15
C ASP A 8 -11.63 23.53 17.19
N VAL A 9 -11.48 24.83 16.97
CA VAL A 9 -10.18 25.49 17.07
C VAL A 9 -9.82 25.61 18.54
N ALA A 10 -8.60 25.21 18.91
CA ALA A 10 -8.12 25.33 20.28
C ALA A 10 -7.96 26.81 20.67
N ALA A 11 -7.88 27.07 21.98
CA ALA A 11 -7.77 28.43 22.52
C ALA A 11 -6.52 29.20 22.03
N ASP A 12 -5.49 28.48 21.59
CA ASP A 12 -4.27 29.03 20.99
C ASP A 12 -4.38 29.27 19.46
N GLY A 13 -5.56 29.03 18.88
CA GLY A 13 -5.83 29.18 17.45
C GLY A 13 -5.39 27.99 16.60
N GLN A 14 -4.85 26.92 17.20
CA GLN A 14 -4.39 25.75 16.45
C GLN A 14 -5.50 24.71 16.28
N VAL A 15 -5.38 23.92 15.21
CA VAL A 15 -6.23 22.77 14.95
C VAL A 15 -5.41 21.67 14.29
N GLN A 16 -5.67 20.43 14.68
CA GLN A 16 -5.13 19.26 14.01
C GLN A 16 -6.26 18.48 13.35
N LEU A 17 -6.14 18.29 12.04
CA LEU A 17 -7.09 17.53 11.24
C LEU A 17 -6.38 16.33 10.63
N SER A 18 -7.10 15.22 10.51
CA SER A 18 -6.62 13.97 9.94
C SER A 18 -7.36 13.65 8.64
N GLY A 19 -6.63 13.15 7.66
CA GLY A 19 -7.18 12.79 6.36
C GLY A 19 -6.23 11.88 5.61
N VAL A 20 -6.78 10.94 4.84
CA VAL A 20 -5.98 9.99 4.07
C VAL A 20 -6.29 10.18 2.59
N ALA A 21 -5.26 10.55 1.82
CA ALA A 21 -5.30 10.44 0.37
C ALA A 21 -5.06 8.98 0.00
N ARG A 22 -6.10 8.31 -0.50
CA ARG A 22 -6.08 6.84 -0.69
C ARG A 22 -5.47 6.40 -2.02
N ALA A 23 -5.33 7.32 -2.96
CA ALA A 23 -4.83 7.04 -4.29
C ALA A 23 -3.50 7.77 -4.52
N GLU A 24 -2.63 7.12 -5.28
CA GLU A 24 -1.42 7.71 -5.84
C GLU A 24 -1.76 8.97 -6.64
N GLY A 25 -0.83 9.91 -6.69
CA GLY A 25 -1.00 11.13 -7.46
C GLY A 25 -1.51 12.29 -6.62
N ARG A 26 -2.15 13.26 -7.29
CA ARG A 26 -2.55 14.53 -6.69
C ARG A 26 -3.96 14.45 -6.15
N SER A 27 -4.13 14.93 -4.92
CA SER A 27 -5.43 15.17 -4.31
C SER A 27 -5.48 16.57 -3.72
N VAL A 28 -6.67 17.15 -3.60
CA VAL A 28 -6.86 18.45 -2.97
C VAL A 28 -7.92 18.30 -1.90
N PHE A 29 -7.53 18.57 -0.65
CA PHE A 29 -8.47 18.75 0.44
C PHE A 29 -8.93 20.20 0.46
N GLN A 30 -10.14 20.45 0.94
CA GLN A 30 -10.64 21.80 1.20
C GLN A 30 -10.72 22.00 2.69
N LEU A 31 -9.89 22.89 3.23
CA LEU A 31 -9.98 23.33 4.61
C LEU A 31 -11.00 24.44 4.69
N ARG A 32 -12.02 24.28 5.53
CA ARG A 32 -13.07 25.28 5.74
C ARG A 32 -13.09 25.73 7.18
N LEU A 33 -13.01 27.03 7.41
CA LEU A 33 -13.29 27.63 8.71
C LEU A 33 -14.78 27.90 8.80
N LEU A 34 -15.38 27.49 9.91
CA LEU A 34 -16.80 27.70 10.17
C LEU A 34 -16.98 28.63 11.38
N ASP A 35 -18.06 29.41 11.39
CA ASP A 35 -18.48 30.16 12.58
C ASP A 35 -19.19 29.25 13.59
N ALA A 36 -19.64 29.84 14.71
CA ALA A 36 -20.34 29.14 15.77
C ALA A 36 -21.68 28.54 15.33
N ASP A 37 -22.32 29.11 14.30
CA ASP A 37 -23.56 28.61 13.71
C ASP A 37 -23.31 27.55 12.62
N GLY A 38 -22.04 27.26 12.31
CA GLY A 38 -21.62 26.29 11.32
C GLY A 38 -21.59 26.81 9.88
N HIS A 39 -21.75 28.11 9.66
CA HIS A 39 -21.61 28.73 8.35
C HIS A 39 -20.14 28.87 7.96
N GLY A 40 -19.85 28.78 6.67
CA GLY A 40 -18.48 28.94 6.17
C GLY A 40 -18.01 30.39 6.24
N VAL A 41 -16.94 30.62 6.97
CA VAL A 41 -16.28 31.94 7.08
C VAL A 41 -15.15 32.05 6.07
N ASP A 42 -14.38 30.98 5.87
CA ASP A 42 -13.26 30.96 4.92
C ASP A 42 -13.01 29.54 4.38
N SER A 43 -12.30 29.44 3.26
CA SER A 43 -11.89 28.18 2.66
C SER A 43 -10.55 28.30 1.92
N VAL A 44 -9.67 27.33 2.13
CA VAL A 44 -8.37 27.25 1.45
C VAL A 44 -8.11 25.83 0.94
N PRO A 45 -7.60 25.66 -0.30
CA PRO A 45 -7.18 24.36 -0.79
C PRO A 45 -5.90 23.90 -0.07
N VAL A 46 -5.87 22.62 0.29
CA VAL A 46 -4.70 21.93 0.85
C VAL A 46 -4.29 20.84 -0.15
N PRO A 47 -3.37 21.14 -1.09
CA PRO A 47 -2.93 20.19 -2.09
C PRO A 47 -2.02 19.14 -1.45
N GLN A 48 -2.21 17.88 -1.84
CA GLN A 48 -1.43 16.74 -1.39
C GLN A 48 -0.96 15.91 -2.60
N GLN A 49 0.28 15.43 -2.53
CA GLN A 49 0.87 14.54 -3.52
C GLN A 49 1.18 13.20 -2.83
N THR A 50 0.42 12.17 -3.17
CA THR A 50 0.73 10.80 -2.76
C THR A 50 1.71 10.21 -3.76
N LEU A 51 2.84 9.73 -3.26
CA LEU A 51 3.80 9.00 -4.08
C LEU A 51 3.35 7.54 -4.22
N PRO A 52 3.60 6.91 -5.38
CA PRO A 52 3.40 5.47 -5.51
C PRO A 52 4.23 4.73 -4.47
N ALA A 53 3.65 3.68 -3.88
CA ALA A 53 4.40 2.77 -3.03
C ALA A 53 5.42 2.00 -3.88
N ALA A 54 6.53 1.57 -3.27
CA ALA A 54 7.45 0.65 -3.93
C ALA A 54 6.71 -0.66 -4.29
N PRO A 55 6.91 -1.23 -5.50
CA PRO A 55 6.27 -2.49 -5.87
C PRO A 55 6.65 -3.60 -4.90
N LEU A 56 5.64 -4.35 -4.42
CA LEU A 56 5.88 -5.50 -3.56
C LEU A 56 6.50 -6.64 -4.37
N ARG A 57 7.53 -7.27 -3.81
CA ARG A 57 8.21 -8.44 -4.36
C ARG A 57 8.03 -9.61 -3.40
N LEU A 58 7.63 -10.77 -3.93
CA LEU A 58 7.32 -11.97 -3.16
C LEU A 58 8.15 -13.16 -3.66
N ARG A 59 8.79 -13.89 -2.73
CA ARG A 59 9.40 -15.20 -3.00
C ARG A 59 8.68 -16.29 -2.23
N VAL A 60 8.26 -17.33 -2.92
CA VAL A 60 7.53 -18.47 -2.33
C VAL A 60 8.32 -19.75 -2.55
N ARG A 61 8.57 -20.48 -1.47
CA ARG A 61 9.14 -21.83 -1.51
C ARG A 61 8.16 -22.84 -0.94
N ALA A 62 7.85 -23.87 -1.72
CA ALA A 62 6.91 -24.93 -1.35
C ALA A 62 7.59 -26.31 -1.35
N GLY A 63 7.18 -27.21 -0.47
CA GLY A 63 7.71 -28.57 -0.41
C GLY A 63 7.20 -29.50 -1.51
N ALA A 64 6.14 -29.11 -2.23
CA ALA A 64 5.55 -29.81 -3.37
C ALA A 64 4.77 -28.84 -4.26
N PRO A 65 4.62 -29.11 -5.57
CA PRO A 65 3.69 -28.37 -6.41
C PRO A 65 2.24 -28.63 -5.99
N GLY A 66 1.39 -27.61 -6.07
CA GLY A 66 -0.02 -27.72 -5.68
C GLY A 66 -0.90 -26.61 -6.24
N PRO A 67 -2.23 -26.81 -6.26
CA PRO A 67 -3.18 -25.81 -6.75
C PRO A 67 -3.13 -24.50 -5.96
N GLU A 68 -2.83 -24.54 -4.66
CA GLU A 68 -2.72 -23.36 -3.78
C GLU A 68 -1.65 -22.40 -4.32
N LEU A 69 -0.53 -22.95 -4.79
CA LEU A 69 0.58 -22.18 -5.33
C LEU A 69 0.21 -21.47 -6.63
N LYS A 70 -0.58 -22.15 -7.48
CA LYS A 70 -1.17 -21.54 -8.68
C LYS A 70 -2.10 -20.39 -8.31
N TYR A 71 -3.01 -20.59 -7.36
CA TYR A 71 -3.95 -19.54 -6.96
C TYR A 71 -3.27 -18.35 -6.29
N LEU A 72 -2.26 -18.59 -5.46
CA LEU A 72 -1.42 -17.54 -4.88
C LEU A 72 -0.71 -16.72 -5.96
N ARG A 73 -0.08 -17.39 -6.94
CA ARG A 73 0.58 -16.72 -8.07
C ARG A 73 -0.40 -15.87 -8.86
N ARG A 74 -1.62 -16.38 -9.09
CA ARG A 74 -2.67 -15.64 -9.82
C ARG A 74 -3.10 -14.40 -9.06
N TRP A 75 -3.43 -14.53 -7.78
CA TRP A 75 -3.79 -13.40 -6.93
C TRP A 75 -2.70 -12.33 -6.90
N ALA A 76 -1.43 -12.74 -6.74
CA ALA A 76 -0.29 -11.82 -6.71
C ALA A 76 -0.17 -11.03 -8.02
N ALA A 77 -0.30 -11.71 -9.16
CA ALA A 77 -0.28 -11.04 -10.47
C ALA A 77 -1.46 -10.07 -10.65
N ASP A 78 -2.67 -10.46 -10.23
CA ASP A 78 -3.85 -9.59 -10.27
C ASP A 78 -3.71 -8.35 -9.35
N ALA A 79 -2.92 -8.46 -8.28
CA ALA A 79 -2.57 -7.38 -7.36
C ALA A 79 -1.35 -6.55 -7.80
N GLY A 80 -0.73 -6.86 -8.95
CA GLY A 80 0.48 -6.18 -9.43
C GLY A 80 1.76 -6.52 -8.63
N ILE A 81 1.75 -7.61 -7.86
CA ILE A 81 2.88 -8.07 -7.06
C ILE A 81 3.79 -8.94 -7.92
N HIS A 82 5.10 -8.65 -7.90
CA HIS A 82 6.09 -9.50 -8.56
C HIS A 82 6.36 -10.75 -7.72
N VAL A 83 5.91 -11.90 -8.20
CA VAL A 83 6.05 -13.18 -7.48
C VAL A 83 7.02 -14.13 -8.19
N GLN A 84 7.95 -14.70 -7.42
CA GLN A 84 8.80 -15.82 -7.84
C GLN A 84 8.48 -17.04 -6.99
N VAL A 85 8.35 -18.20 -7.64
CA VAL A 85 7.94 -19.44 -7.00
C VAL A 85 8.94 -20.56 -7.26
N GLN A 86 9.26 -21.33 -6.22
CA GLN A 86 9.93 -22.63 -6.31
C GLN A 86 9.14 -23.68 -5.52
N ALA A 87 8.92 -24.84 -6.13
CA ALA A 87 8.35 -26.01 -5.46
C ALA A 87 9.31 -27.21 -5.60
N ASP A 88 9.63 -27.85 -4.49
CA ASP A 88 10.48 -29.05 -4.48
C ASP A 88 9.66 -30.25 -4.99
N VAL A 89 10.27 -31.14 -5.79
CA VAL A 89 9.62 -32.38 -6.30
C VAL A 89 10.35 -33.66 -5.83
N GLY A 90 11.35 -33.51 -4.97
CA GLY A 90 12.16 -34.60 -4.41
C GLY A 90 13.51 -34.76 -5.12
N ALA A 91 14.41 -35.55 -4.51
CA ALA A 91 15.75 -35.85 -5.04
C ALA A 91 16.61 -34.62 -5.39
N GLY A 92 16.40 -33.49 -4.68
CA GLY A 92 17.09 -32.22 -4.95
C GLY A 92 16.57 -31.48 -6.18
N VAL A 93 15.50 -31.97 -6.81
CA VAL A 93 14.86 -31.33 -7.96
C VAL A 93 13.75 -30.40 -7.49
N SER A 94 13.66 -29.25 -8.15
CA SER A 94 12.60 -28.27 -7.96
C SER A 94 12.05 -27.79 -9.29
N VAL A 95 10.79 -27.37 -9.30
CA VAL A 95 10.12 -26.73 -10.44
C VAL A 95 9.71 -25.31 -10.06
N GLY A 96 9.77 -24.37 -11.00
CA GLY A 96 9.42 -22.97 -10.73
C GLY A 96 10.16 -21.98 -11.61
N ASP A 97 10.26 -20.73 -11.14
CA ASP A 97 10.87 -19.60 -11.85
C ASP A 97 12.41 -19.54 -11.68
N GLY A 98 13.02 -20.63 -11.19
CA GLY A 98 14.46 -20.76 -10.93
C GLY A 98 14.77 -21.10 -9.48
N ALA A 99 16.05 -21.33 -9.17
CA ALA A 99 16.50 -21.52 -7.80
C ALA A 99 16.29 -20.23 -7.00
N LEU A 100 15.65 -20.35 -5.83
CA LEU A 100 15.42 -19.26 -4.89
C LEU A 100 16.20 -19.53 -3.60
N PRO A 101 17.49 -19.16 -3.53
CA PRO A 101 18.25 -19.26 -2.29
C PRO A 101 17.56 -18.43 -1.20
N LEU A 102 17.44 -19.01 0.00
CA LEU A 102 16.97 -18.33 1.20
C LEU A 102 18.17 -17.87 2.02
N ASP A 103 19.03 -17.07 1.40
CA ASP A 103 20.17 -16.42 2.03
C ASP A 103 19.98 -14.89 2.08
N ALA A 104 20.81 -14.22 2.88
CA ALA A 104 20.69 -12.78 3.13
C ALA A 104 20.84 -11.95 1.84
N GLU A 105 21.77 -12.31 0.95
CA GLU A 105 21.99 -11.60 -0.32
C GLU A 105 20.74 -11.71 -1.21
N SER A 106 20.17 -12.90 -1.28
CA SER A 106 18.99 -13.20 -2.08
C SER A 106 17.74 -12.50 -1.57
N LEU A 107 17.58 -12.38 -0.25
CA LEU A 107 16.48 -11.63 0.35
C LEU A 107 16.66 -10.11 0.21
N ALA A 108 17.88 -9.60 0.36
CA ALA A 108 18.17 -8.17 0.15
C ALA A 108 17.88 -7.68 -1.28
N ARG A 109 17.85 -8.58 -2.27
CA ARG A 109 17.46 -8.25 -3.66
C ARG A 109 15.96 -8.00 -3.83
N ILE A 110 15.12 -8.47 -2.91
CA ILE A 110 13.66 -8.32 -2.97
C ILE A 110 13.09 -7.38 -1.91
N ASP A 111 13.89 -6.97 -0.92
CA ASP A 111 13.61 -5.85 -0.01
C ASP A 111 13.74 -4.52 -0.76
#